data_AF-A0A5C3QUA9-F1
#
_entry.id   AF-A0A5C3QUA9-F1
#
_cell.length_a   1.000
_cell.length_b   1.000
_cell.length_c   1.000
_cell.angle_alpha   90.00
_cell.angle_beta   90.00
_cell.angle_gamma   90.00
#
_symmetry.space_group_name_H-M   'P 1'
#
loop_
_entity.id
_entity.type
_entity.pdbx_description
1 polymer ?
#
loop_
_entity_poly.entity_id
_entity_poly.type
_entity_poly.pdbx_seq_one_letter_code
_entity_poly.pdbx_strand_id
1 'polypeptide(L)'
;MISTQANRSKFINSCKSFISKYSLDGIDIDMEYPAAMERGGPATDTPSLTAFFKEAKAGLSGKIVSVAAPAGYWFLKGFEIDKVVDHVDYINMMSYDFHGAWDKDVDDEDGTAKPHTSSLDIMDAISLYTRAKVDLSKVNLGMAWYGRTYAVGGCKGIGCKFSTGGKAGKCTGESSIKSQTEIWDEIKANNIKPTYDTKSHTYWYNHNSDFVTYDDTDSWKHKTEMAGKYCFGGTFVW
;
A
#
# COMPACT_ATOMS: atom_id res chain seq x y z
N MET A 1 -2.71 -21.71 5.43
CA MET A 1 -1.87 -21.45 6.62
C MET A 1 -2.72 -21.10 7.84
N ILE A 2 -3.62 -20.11 7.76
CA ILE A 2 -4.42 -19.65 8.91
C ILE A 2 -5.66 -20.50 9.26
N SER A 3 -6.04 -21.44 8.39
CA SER A 3 -7.33 -22.15 8.41
C SER A 3 -7.65 -22.98 9.65
N THR A 4 -6.64 -23.42 10.41
CA THR A 4 -6.84 -24.18 11.65
C THR A 4 -5.84 -23.74 12.70
N GLN A 5 -6.19 -23.91 13.99
CA GLN A 5 -5.29 -23.61 15.10
C GLN A 5 -3.98 -24.41 15.03
N ALA A 6 -4.03 -25.67 14.60
CA ALA A 6 -2.83 -26.50 14.43
C ALA A 6 -1.90 -25.92 13.36
N ASN A 7 -2.45 -25.46 12.23
CA ASN A 7 -1.66 -24.85 11.17
C ASN A 7 -1.07 -23.50 11.59
N ARG A 8 -1.85 -22.66 12.29
CA ARG A 8 -1.38 -21.38 12.84
C ARG A 8 -0.25 -21.58 13.85
N SER A 9 -0.43 -22.47 14.82
CA SER A 9 0.60 -22.83 15.80
C SER A 9 1.88 -23.32 15.12
N LYS A 10 1.76 -24.16 14.08
CA LYS A 10 2.92 -24.63 13.31
C LYS A 10 3.67 -23.49 12.63
N PHE A 11 2.94 -22.54 12.02
CA PHE A 11 3.53 -21.37 11.38
C PHE A 11 4.21 -20.45 12.41
N ILE A 12 3.54 -20.13 13.52
CA ILE A 12 4.08 -19.29 14.60
C ILE A 12 5.38 -19.89 15.16
N ASN A 13 5.43 -21.20 15.38
CA ASN A 13 6.66 -21.88 15.83
C ASN A 13 7.78 -21.84 14.78
N SER A 14 7.43 -21.90 13.49
CA SER A 14 8.38 -21.70 12.41
C SER A 14 8.93 -20.27 12.42
N CYS A 15 8.08 -19.26 12.58
CA CYS A 15 8.49 -17.85 12.72
C CYS A 15 9.40 -17.67 13.92
N LYS A 16 9.07 -18.23 15.08
CA LYS A 16 9.91 -18.18 16.28
C LYS A 16 11.32 -18.74 16.04
N SER A 17 11.39 -19.88 15.35
CA SER A 17 12.68 -20.50 14.98
C SER A 17 13.46 -19.62 14.00
N PHE A 18 12.80 -19.04 13.01
CA PHE A 18 13.41 -18.15 12.03
C PHE A 18 13.92 -16.85 12.66
N ILE A 19 13.11 -16.22 13.50
CA ILE A 19 13.46 -15.03 14.29
C ILE A 19 14.71 -15.31 15.13
N SER A 20 14.75 -16.44 15.84
CA SER A 20 15.91 -16.80 16.67
C SER A 20 17.16 -17.09 15.83
N LYS A 21 17.00 -17.78 14.69
CA LYS A 21 18.13 -18.16 13.83
C LYS A 21 18.86 -16.95 13.27
N TYR A 22 18.09 -15.93 12.85
CA TYR A 22 18.65 -14.73 12.22
C TYR A 22 18.71 -13.53 13.16
N SER A 23 18.43 -13.73 14.46
CA SER A 23 18.43 -12.67 15.48
C SER A 23 17.55 -11.47 15.11
N LEU A 24 16.35 -11.74 14.60
CA LEU A 24 15.39 -10.70 14.22
C LEU A 24 14.61 -10.20 15.44
N ASP A 25 14.03 -9.01 15.30
CA ASP A 25 13.21 -8.37 16.34
C ASP A 25 11.73 -8.72 16.26
N GLY A 26 11.27 -9.30 15.14
CA GLY A 26 9.86 -9.61 14.96
C GLY A 26 9.49 -10.15 13.58
N ILE A 27 8.20 -10.08 13.28
CA ILE A 27 7.61 -10.39 11.98
C ILE A 27 6.62 -9.31 11.58
N ASP A 28 6.56 -9.04 10.28
CA ASP A 28 5.47 -8.32 9.63
C ASP A 28 4.70 -9.31 8.75
N ILE A 29 3.37 -9.23 8.80
CA ILE A 29 2.48 -10.14 8.09
C ILE A 29 1.83 -9.37 6.96
N ASP A 30 2.16 -9.78 5.73
CA ASP A 30 1.64 -9.16 4.51
C ASP A 30 0.83 -10.20 3.72
N MET A 31 -0.41 -10.42 4.17
CA MET A 31 -1.34 -11.34 3.51
C MET A 31 -2.28 -10.53 2.61
N GLU A 32 -2.04 -10.57 1.30
CA GLU A 32 -2.84 -9.85 0.32
C GLU A 32 -3.76 -10.77 -0.52
N TYR A 33 -5.06 -10.88 -0.28
CA TYR A 33 -5.79 -10.34 0.86
C TYR A 33 -6.73 -11.43 1.42
N PRO A 34 -6.93 -11.51 2.75
CA PRO A 34 -7.89 -12.44 3.35
C PRO A 34 -9.29 -12.23 2.77
N ALA A 35 -9.99 -13.34 2.52
CA ALA A 35 -11.35 -13.36 1.98
C ALA A 35 -11.54 -12.70 0.59
N ALA A 36 -10.46 -12.38 -0.12
CA ALA A 36 -10.51 -11.93 -1.51
C ALA A 36 -10.59 -13.17 -2.43
N MET A 37 -11.79 -13.43 -2.99
CA MET A 37 -12.04 -14.61 -3.84
C MET A 37 -11.18 -14.58 -5.11
N GLU A 38 -10.94 -13.41 -5.67
CA GLU A 38 -10.05 -13.15 -6.81
C GLU A 38 -8.59 -13.52 -6.52
N ARG A 39 -8.22 -13.66 -5.24
CA ARG A 39 -6.91 -14.15 -4.78
C ARG A 39 -6.99 -15.52 -4.10
N GLY A 40 -8.12 -16.23 -4.26
CA GLY A 40 -8.33 -17.57 -3.71
C GLY A 40 -8.58 -17.63 -2.19
N GLY A 41 -8.87 -16.49 -1.55
CA GLY A 41 -9.14 -16.41 -0.11
C GLY A 41 -10.59 -16.76 0.23
N PRO A 42 -10.88 -17.80 1.03
CA PRO A 42 -12.24 -18.07 1.51
C PRO A 42 -12.67 -17.04 2.57
N ALA A 43 -13.98 -16.85 2.74
CA ALA A 43 -14.54 -15.96 3.77
C ALA A 43 -14.12 -16.33 5.20
N THR A 44 -13.74 -17.58 5.44
CA THR A 44 -13.20 -18.05 6.73
C THR A 44 -11.86 -17.42 7.09
N ASP A 45 -11.14 -16.83 6.12
CA ASP A 45 -9.85 -16.18 6.36
C ASP A 45 -9.98 -14.99 7.31
N THR A 46 -11.05 -14.20 7.23
CA THR A 46 -11.26 -13.01 8.07
C THR A 46 -11.15 -13.31 9.57
N PRO A 47 -12.00 -14.17 10.17
CA PRO A 47 -11.86 -14.52 11.59
C PRO A 47 -10.61 -15.37 11.88
N SER A 48 -10.11 -16.12 10.89
CA SER A 48 -8.90 -16.95 11.05
C SER A 48 -7.64 -16.10 11.17
N LEU A 49 -7.59 -14.96 10.50
CA LEU A 49 -6.48 -14.02 10.56
C LEU A 49 -6.48 -13.27 11.90
N THR A 50 -7.64 -12.87 12.42
CA THR A 50 -7.74 -12.32 13.79
C THR A 50 -7.26 -13.32 14.84
N ALA A 51 -7.69 -14.59 14.73
CA ALA A 51 -7.22 -15.65 15.61
C ALA A 51 -5.70 -15.87 15.49
N PHE A 52 -5.17 -15.77 14.28
CA PHE A 52 -3.74 -15.83 14.02
C PHE A 52 -2.97 -14.73 14.74
N PHE A 53 -3.36 -13.46 14.63
CA PHE A 53 -2.66 -12.37 15.32
C PHE A 53 -2.72 -12.51 16.83
N LYS A 54 -3.86 -12.92 17.38
CA LYS A 54 -4.00 -13.21 18.81
C LYS A 54 -3.01 -14.29 19.28
N GLU A 55 -2.91 -15.39 18.54
CA GLU A 55 -1.99 -16.49 18.84
C GLU A 55 -0.52 -16.09 18.62
N ALA A 56 -0.23 -15.32 17.57
CA ALA A 56 1.12 -14.86 17.23
C ALA A 56 1.66 -13.91 18.30
N LYS A 57 0.85 -12.93 18.75
CA LYS A 57 1.25 -11.99 19.81
C LYS A 57 1.59 -12.69 21.11
N ALA A 58 0.85 -13.74 21.46
CA ALA A 58 1.14 -14.57 22.64
C ALA A 58 2.39 -15.46 22.43
N GLY A 59 2.50 -16.13 21.27
CA GLY A 59 3.57 -17.08 20.98
C GLY A 59 4.94 -16.44 20.72
N LEU A 60 4.96 -15.17 20.30
CA LEU A 60 6.14 -14.36 20.01
C LEU A 60 6.33 -13.25 21.06
N SER A 61 6.00 -13.53 22.32
CA SER A 61 6.17 -12.57 23.42
C SER A 61 7.58 -11.96 23.45
N GLY A 62 7.65 -10.63 23.56
CA GLY A 62 8.89 -9.85 23.51
C GLY A 62 9.43 -9.58 22.09
N LYS A 63 8.70 -10.00 21.04
CA LYS A 63 9.00 -9.68 19.63
C LYS A 63 7.90 -8.79 19.04
N ILE A 64 8.27 -8.06 17.98
CA ILE A 64 7.35 -7.25 17.20
C ILE A 64 6.48 -8.17 16.34
N VAL A 65 5.18 -7.90 16.30
CA VAL A 65 4.21 -8.49 15.37
C VAL A 65 3.45 -7.34 14.73
N SER A 66 3.66 -7.11 13.43
CA SER A 66 2.96 -6.09 12.66
C SER A 66 2.22 -6.69 11.47
N VAL A 67 1.40 -5.87 10.81
CA VAL A 67 0.63 -6.25 9.63
C VAL A 67 0.66 -5.13 8.61
N ALA A 68 0.92 -5.46 7.35
CA ALA A 68 0.60 -4.60 6.22
C ALA A 68 -0.88 -4.78 5.85
N ALA A 69 -1.63 -3.68 5.84
CA ALA A 69 -3.07 -3.70 5.62
C ALA A 69 -3.48 -2.73 4.50
N PRO A 70 -4.48 -3.08 3.67
CA PRO A 70 -4.89 -2.24 2.56
C PRO A 70 -5.52 -0.94 3.04
N ALA A 71 -5.42 0.10 2.21
CA ALA A 71 -6.08 1.38 2.42
C ALA A 71 -7.52 1.41 1.86
N GLY A 72 -7.81 0.65 0.81
CA GLY A 72 -9.11 0.60 0.16
C GLY A 72 -10.10 -0.38 0.81
N TYR A 73 -11.38 0.00 0.88
CA TYR A 73 -12.44 -0.81 1.49
C TYR A 73 -12.57 -2.22 0.89
N TRP A 74 -12.39 -2.34 -0.43
CA TRP A 74 -12.59 -3.60 -1.16
C TRP A 74 -11.80 -4.77 -0.56
N PHE A 75 -10.54 -4.54 -0.18
CA PHE A 75 -9.70 -5.53 0.48
C PHE A 75 -9.73 -5.40 2.00
N LEU A 76 -9.86 -4.19 2.55
CA LEU A 76 -9.90 -3.97 4.00
C LEU A 76 -11.07 -4.70 4.68
N LYS A 77 -12.21 -4.90 3.99
CA LYS A 77 -13.36 -5.67 4.49
C LYS A 77 -13.01 -7.12 4.88
N GLY A 78 -11.91 -7.66 4.34
CA GLY A 78 -11.39 -8.98 4.70
C GLY A 78 -10.68 -9.04 6.05
N PHE A 79 -10.41 -7.89 6.68
CA PHE A 79 -9.75 -7.75 7.97
C PHE A 79 -10.75 -7.27 9.01
N GLU A 80 -10.80 -7.95 10.17
CA GLU A 80 -11.45 -7.39 11.37
C GLU A 80 -10.49 -6.38 12.00
N ILE A 81 -10.23 -5.27 11.32
CA ILE A 81 -9.14 -4.35 11.65
C ILE A 81 -9.29 -3.76 13.07
N ASP A 82 -10.53 -3.61 13.53
CA ASP A 82 -10.93 -3.21 14.87
C ASP A 82 -10.50 -4.20 15.96
N LYS A 83 -10.32 -5.48 15.61
CA LYS A 83 -9.82 -6.54 16.50
C LYS A 83 -8.35 -6.84 16.28
N VAL A 84 -7.87 -6.76 15.04
CA VAL A 84 -6.47 -7.01 14.69
C VAL A 84 -5.55 -6.02 15.39
N VAL A 85 -5.94 -4.74 15.49
CA VAL A 85 -5.15 -3.68 16.15
C VAL A 85 -4.81 -3.97 17.63
N ASP A 86 -5.61 -4.79 18.31
CA ASP A 86 -5.35 -5.21 19.70
C ASP A 86 -4.32 -6.35 19.81
N HIS A 87 -3.94 -6.95 18.69
CA HIS A 87 -3.08 -8.13 18.62
C HIS A 87 -1.82 -7.91 17.78
N VAL A 88 -1.56 -6.67 17.38
CA VAL A 88 -0.32 -6.25 16.71
C VAL A 88 0.29 -5.06 17.43
N ASP A 89 1.59 -4.85 17.25
CA ASP A 89 2.30 -3.68 17.75
C ASP A 89 1.92 -2.43 16.95
N TYR A 90 1.83 -2.57 15.63
CA TYR A 90 1.36 -1.53 14.72
C TYR A 90 0.85 -2.13 13.40
N ILE A 91 0.08 -1.33 12.67
CA ILE A 91 -0.42 -1.61 11.32
C ILE A 91 0.31 -0.70 10.34
N ASN A 92 0.87 -1.26 9.28
CA ASN A 92 1.40 -0.51 8.14
C ASN A 92 0.27 -0.36 7.11
N MET A 93 -0.38 0.81 7.05
CA MET A 93 -1.47 1.06 6.09
C MET A 93 -0.89 1.36 4.71
N MET A 94 -1.09 0.46 3.75
CA MET A 94 -0.61 0.57 2.37
C MET A 94 -1.37 1.67 1.61
N SER A 95 -1.09 2.93 1.94
CA SER A 95 -1.70 4.14 1.38
C SER A 95 -1.06 4.57 0.06
N TYR A 96 -0.98 3.60 -0.84
CA TYR A 96 -0.49 3.71 -2.20
C TYR A 96 -1.23 2.67 -3.05
N ASP A 97 -1.05 2.74 -4.37
CA ASP A 97 -1.76 1.86 -5.31
C ASP A 97 -3.29 1.98 -5.22
N PHE A 98 -3.79 3.19 -4.94
CA PHE A 98 -5.21 3.49 -5.09
C PHE A 98 -5.66 3.37 -6.55
N HIS A 99 -4.76 3.70 -7.48
CA HIS A 99 -5.00 3.70 -8.91
C HIS A 99 -3.82 3.07 -9.66
N GLY A 100 -4.12 2.42 -10.78
CA GLY A 100 -3.11 1.76 -11.61
C GLY A 100 -3.67 1.31 -12.96
N ALA A 101 -2.86 0.61 -13.75
CA ALA A 101 -3.31 0.13 -15.07
C ALA A 101 -4.50 -0.84 -14.99
N TRP A 102 -4.71 -1.49 -13.84
CA TRP A 102 -5.86 -2.38 -13.60
C TRP A 102 -7.20 -1.61 -13.58
N ASP A 103 -7.21 -0.28 -13.41
CA ASP A 103 -8.44 0.53 -13.47
C ASP A 103 -9.14 0.45 -14.84
N LYS A 104 -8.48 -0.11 -15.86
CA LYS A 104 -9.10 -0.40 -17.15
C LYS A 104 -10.09 -1.57 -17.10
N ASP A 105 -9.88 -2.49 -16.16
CA ASP A 105 -10.58 -3.78 -16.06
C ASP A 105 -11.57 -3.81 -14.88
N VAL A 106 -11.83 -2.66 -14.25
CA VAL A 106 -12.78 -2.49 -13.14
C VAL A 106 -14.03 -1.79 -13.65
N ASP A 107 -15.21 -2.40 -13.47
CA ASP A 107 -16.48 -1.99 -14.08
C ASP A 107 -16.93 -0.55 -13.73
N ASP A 108 -16.51 -0.01 -12.59
CA ASP A 108 -16.85 1.35 -12.12
C ASP A 108 -15.72 2.37 -12.31
N GLU A 109 -14.60 1.96 -12.90
CA GLU A 109 -13.49 2.85 -13.21
C GLU A 109 -13.61 3.41 -14.63
N ASP A 110 -13.10 4.61 -14.83
CA ASP A 110 -13.17 5.29 -16.13
C ASP A 110 -11.94 5.04 -17.00
N GLY A 111 -10.98 4.21 -16.58
CA GLY A 111 -9.76 3.95 -17.34
C GLY A 111 -8.97 5.22 -17.66
N THR A 112 -8.99 6.20 -16.75
CA THR A 112 -8.15 7.40 -16.82
C THR A 112 -6.96 7.33 -15.88
N ALA A 113 -5.85 7.96 -16.27
CA ALA A 113 -4.64 8.01 -15.48
C ALA A 113 -4.85 8.90 -14.25
N LYS A 114 -4.70 8.32 -13.06
CA LYS A 114 -4.93 8.98 -11.77
C LYS A 114 -3.70 8.80 -10.87
N PRO A 115 -3.46 9.74 -9.93
CA PRO A 115 -2.39 9.57 -8.95
C PRO A 115 -2.64 8.35 -8.05
N HIS A 116 -1.66 7.47 -7.93
CA HIS A 116 -1.79 6.25 -7.11
C HIS A 116 -1.62 6.48 -5.61
N THR A 117 -1.23 7.70 -5.21
CA THR A 117 -0.97 8.10 -3.81
C THR A 117 -1.67 9.42 -3.48
N SER A 118 -2.81 9.71 -4.10
CA SER A 118 -3.54 10.97 -3.87
C SER A 118 -3.89 11.15 -2.40
N SER A 119 -3.61 12.33 -1.85
CA SER A 119 -4.04 12.74 -0.51
C SER A 119 -5.56 12.63 -0.30
N LEU A 120 -6.37 12.73 -1.36
CA LEU A 120 -7.82 12.52 -1.27
C LEU A 120 -8.16 11.06 -0.98
N ASP A 121 -7.52 10.11 -1.65
CA ASP A 121 -7.74 8.68 -1.44
C ASP A 121 -7.20 8.24 -0.06
N ILE A 122 -6.07 8.84 0.37
CA ILE A 122 -5.54 8.66 1.72
C ILE A 122 -6.53 9.15 2.78
N MET A 123 -7.22 10.27 2.54
CA MET A 123 -8.25 10.78 3.46
C MET A 123 -9.45 9.83 3.56
N ASP A 124 -9.84 9.20 2.45
CA ASP A 124 -10.88 8.16 2.48
C ASP A 124 -10.44 6.93 3.26
N ALA A 125 -9.18 6.51 3.12
CA ALA A 125 -8.58 5.42 3.90
C ALA A 125 -8.54 5.75 5.40
N ILE A 126 -8.10 6.96 5.78
CA ILE A 126 -8.16 7.46 7.17
C ILE A 126 -9.59 7.35 7.70
N SER A 127 -10.58 7.74 6.88
CA SER A 127 -11.98 7.68 7.24
C SER A 127 -12.46 6.24 7.49
N LEU A 128 -11.99 5.27 6.71
CA LEU A 128 -12.32 3.85 6.92
C LEU A 128 -11.79 3.33 8.26
N TYR A 129 -10.50 3.57 8.56
CA TYR A 129 -9.86 3.10 9.78
C TYR A 129 -10.47 3.76 11.03
N THR A 130 -10.69 5.07 10.99
CA THR A 130 -11.29 5.81 12.11
C THR A 130 -12.76 5.43 12.35
N ARG A 131 -13.55 5.17 11.29
CA ARG A 131 -14.92 4.63 11.45
C ARG A 131 -14.95 3.21 12.00
N ALA A 132 -13.93 2.40 11.72
CA ALA A 132 -13.70 1.12 12.36
C ALA A 132 -13.16 1.25 13.79
N LYS A 133 -13.03 2.47 14.33
CA LYS A 133 -12.54 2.79 15.69
C LYS A 133 -11.09 2.37 15.93
N VAL A 134 -10.28 2.29 14.88
CA VAL A 134 -8.83 2.08 14.99
C VAL A 134 -8.18 3.38 15.45
N ASP A 135 -7.38 3.31 16.52
CA ASP A 135 -6.51 4.42 16.93
C ASP A 135 -5.33 4.54 15.96
N LEU A 136 -5.26 5.66 15.25
CA LEU A 136 -4.20 5.91 14.27
C LEU A 136 -2.81 5.99 14.91
N SER A 137 -2.69 6.18 16.23
CA SER A 137 -1.40 6.09 16.92
C SER A 137 -0.74 4.71 16.82
N LYS A 138 -1.51 3.68 16.46
CA LYS A 138 -1.03 2.32 16.13
C LYS A 138 -0.90 2.04 14.63
N VAL A 139 -1.11 3.04 13.78
CA VAL A 139 -1.03 2.91 12.33
C VAL A 139 0.14 3.74 11.81
N ASN A 140 0.92 3.18 10.90
CA ASN A 140 1.93 3.89 10.13
C ASN A 140 1.36 4.23 8.75
N LEU A 141 1.47 5.50 8.35
CA LEU A 141 1.08 5.95 7.02
C LEU A 141 2.11 5.44 5.98
N GLY A 142 1.65 4.73 4.96
CA GLY A 142 2.49 4.22 3.87
C GLY A 142 2.89 5.29 2.87
N MET A 143 4.17 5.31 2.53
CA MET A 143 4.80 6.19 1.54
C MET A 143 5.39 5.34 0.42
N ALA A 144 5.11 5.68 -0.84
CA ALA A 144 5.64 4.93 -1.98
C ALA A 144 6.99 5.51 -2.45
N TRP A 145 8.00 4.65 -2.62
CA TRP A 145 9.27 4.94 -3.28
C TRP A 145 9.27 4.50 -4.76
N TYR A 146 8.12 4.68 -5.40
CA TYR A 146 7.87 4.36 -6.79
C TYR A 146 6.68 5.17 -7.30
N GLY A 147 6.52 5.18 -8.61
CA GLY A 147 5.37 5.77 -9.29
C GLY A 147 4.62 4.76 -10.13
N ARG A 148 3.35 5.08 -10.43
CA ARG A 148 2.54 4.36 -11.41
C ARG A 148 2.60 5.06 -12.77
N THR A 149 2.59 4.26 -13.82
CA THR A 149 2.73 4.75 -15.20
C THR A 149 1.60 4.25 -16.09
N TYR A 150 1.19 5.06 -17.07
CA TYR A 150 0.05 4.80 -17.93
C TYR A 150 0.38 5.19 -19.37
N ALA A 151 0.06 4.35 -20.35
CA ALA A 151 0.21 4.67 -21.76
C ALA A 151 -0.97 5.54 -22.25
N VAL A 152 -0.78 6.86 -22.29
CA VAL A 152 -1.84 7.87 -22.58
C VAL A 152 -1.79 8.44 -23.99
N GLY A 153 -0.84 8.02 -24.82
CA GLY A 153 -0.70 8.51 -26.19
C GLY A 153 -0.36 10.01 -26.23
N GLY A 154 -1.15 10.78 -26.98
CA GLY A 154 -0.96 12.24 -27.09
C GLY A 154 -1.59 13.06 -25.97
N CYS A 155 -2.37 12.45 -25.07
CA CYS A 155 -3.01 13.14 -23.96
C CYS A 155 -1.98 13.51 -22.88
N LYS A 156 -2.19 14.62 -22.17
CA LYS A 156 -1.30 15.10 -21.10
C LYS A 156 -2.04 15.34 -19.79
N GLY A 157 -1.41 14.92 -18.68
CA GLY A 157 -1.90 15.14 -17.32
C GLY A 157 -2.86 14.08 -16.79
N ILE A 158 -3.32 14.33 -15.56
CA ILE A 158 -4.30 13.53 -14.84
C ILE A 158 -5.64 13.53 -15.59
N GLY A 159 -6.34 12.39 -15.61
CA GLY A 159 -7.63 12.24 -16.28
C GLY A 159 -7.51 11.82 -17.76
N CYS A 160 -6.29 11.66 -18.28
CA CYS A 160 -6.08 11.10 -19.61
C CYS A 160 -6.50 9.64 -19.68
N LYS A 161 -7.33 9.28 -20.67
CA LYS A 161 -7.61 7.87 -20.98
C LYS A 161 -6.31 7.16 -21.34
N PHE A 162 -6.12 5.96 -20.81
CA PHE A 162 -4.94 5.13 -21.12
C PHE A 162 -5.34 3.83 -21.81
N SER A 163 -4.43 3.30 -22.62
CA SER A 163 -4.63 2.02 -23.32
C SER A 163 -4.15 0.82 -22.50
N THR A 164 -3.07 1.00 -21.75
CA THR A 164 -2.41 0.00 -20.90
C THR A 164 -1.50 0.72 -19.90
N GLY A 165 -0.77 -0.04 -19.08
CA GLY A 165 0.33 0.48 -18.26
C GLY A 165 1.42 1.15 -19.11
N GLY A 166 2.10 2.14 -18.53
CA GLY A 166 3.25 2.77 -19.18
C GLY A 166 4.39 1.76 -19.35
N LYS A 167 5.37 2.10 -20.19
CA LYS A 167 6.49 1.21 -20.52
C LYS A 167 7.25 0.81 -19.26
N ALA A 168 7.72 -0.44 -19.27
CA ALA A 168 8.53 -0.99 -18.20
C ALA A 168 9.77 -0.15 -17.93
N GLY A 169 10.05 0.06 -16.65
CA GLY A 169 11.30 0.66 -16.19
C GLY A 169 12.50 -0.18 -16.58
N LYS A 170 13.67 0.46 -16.75
CA LYS A 170 14.93 -0.21 -17.11
C LYS A 170 15.38 -1.21 -16.05
N CYS A 171 15.10 -0.92 -14.79
CA CYS A 171 15.50 -1.71 -13.63
C CYS A 171 14.33 -2.52 -13.06
N THR A 172 13.13 -1.92 -12.92
CA THR A 172 11.96 -2.66 -12.42
C THR A 172 11.51 -3.73 -13.40
N GLY A 173 11.66 -3.50 -14.71
CA GLY A 173 11.32 -4.46 -15.76
C GLY A 173 9.82 -4.77 -15.87
N GLU A 174 8.97 -4.08 -15.12
CA GLU A 174 7.53 -4.32 -15.02
C GLU A 174 6.74 -3.14 -15.60
N SER A 175 5.68 -3.44 -16.35
CA SER A 175 4.80 -2.42 -16.91
C SER A 175 4.06 -1.67 -15.81
N SER A 176 3.60 -0.45 -16.07
CA SER A 176 2.80 0.33 -15.13
C SER A 176 3.52 0.80 -13.85
N ILE A 177 4.82 0.55 -13.69
CA ILE A 177 5.58 0.92 -12.49
C ILE A 177 7.01 1.37 -12.82
N LYS A 178 7.47 2.42 -12.14
CA LYS A 178 8.88 2.83 -12.12
C LYS A 178 9.30 3.11 -10.69
N SER A 179 10.47 2.65 -10.29
CA SER A 179 11.08 3.06 -9.02
C SER A 179 11.35 4.56 -9.01
N GLN A 180 11.44 5.16 -7.83
CA GLN A 180 11.78 6.58 -7.70
C GLN A 180 13.10 6.93 -8.38
N THR A 181 14.09 6.04 -8.30
CA THR A 181 15.40 6.21 -8.96
C THR A 181 15.26 6.29 -10.49
N GLU A 182 14.46 5.41 -11.10
CA GLU A 182 14.22 5.46 -12.55
C GLU A 182 13.48 6.72 -12.98
N ILE A 183 12.55 7.19 -12.14
CA ILE A 183 11.83 8.44 -12.38
C ILE A 183 12.80 9.62 -12.37
N TRP A 184 13.65 9.73 -11.34
CA TRP A 184 14.66 10.79 -11.26
C TRP A 184 15.68 10.74 -12.39
N ASP A 185 16.15 9.55 -12.76
CA ASP A 185 17.06 9.36 -13.89
C ASP A 185 16.42 9.80 -15.21
N GLU A 186 15.15 9.45 -15.45
CA GLU A 186 14.41 9.86 -16.64
C GLU A 186 14.19 11.37 -16.67
N ILE A 187 13.83 11.98 -15.54
CA ILE A 187 13.67 13.43 -15.39
C ILE A 187 14.96 14.14 -15.74
N LYS A 188 16.08 13.70 -15.16
CA LYS A 188 17.40 14.29 -15.37
C LYS A 188 17.89 14.12 -16.82
N ALA A 189 17.78 12.91 -17.37
CA ALA A 189 18.28 12.60 -18.71
C ALA A 189 17.54 13.38 -19.81
N ASN A 190 16.26 13.70 -19.57
CA ASN A 190 15.39 14.34 -20.56
C ASN A 190 15.04 15.80 -20.22
N ASN A 191 15.63 16.36 -19.17
CA ASN A 191 15.33 17.72 -18.68
C ASN A 191 13.82 17.97 -18.50
N ILE A 192 13.11 16.96 -17.97
CA ILE A 192 11.67 17.04 -17.73
C ILE A 192 11.41 17.98 -16.58
N LYS A 193 10.34 18.77 -16.67
CA LYS A 193 9.81 19.57 -15.56
C LYS A 193 8.52 18.93 -15.06
N PRO A 194 8.55 18.16 -13.97
CA PRO A 194 7.34 17.59 -13.39
C PRO A 194 6.39 18.68 -12.89
N THR A 195 5.10 18.38 -12.95
CA THR A 195 4.05 19.21 -12.37
C THR A 195 3.69 18.67 -11.00
N TYR A 196 3.71 19.54 -9.98
CA TYR A 196 3.10 19.25 -8.69
C TYR A 196 1.60 19.58 -8.75
N ASP A 197 0.74 18.59 -8.52
CA ASP A 197 -0.69 18.80 -8.41
C ASP A 197 -1.09 19.06 -6.96
N THR A 198 -1.50 20.30 -6.66
CA THR A 198 -1.89 20.71 -5.30
C THR A 198 -3.22 20.11 -4.83
N LYS A 199 -4.00 19.48 -5.72
CA LYS A 199 -5.25 18.81 -5.33
C LYS A 199 -4.97 17.42 -4.75
N SER A 200 -4.23 16.59 -5.49
CA SER A 200 -3.82 15.25 -5.03
C SER A 200 -2.59 15.28 -4.13
N HIS A 201 -1.81 16.37 -4.13
CA HIS A 201 -0.50 16.46 -3.50
C HIS A 201 0.43 15.35 -3.99
N THR A 202 0.56 15.24 -5.33
CA THR A 202 1.46 14.29 -6.02
C THR A 202 2.18 14.99 -7.16
N TYR A 203 3.25 14.39 -7.65
CA TYR A 203 3.90 14.85 -8.88
C TYR A 203 3.45 14.00 -10.06
N TRP A 204 3.48 14.62 -11.24
CA TRP A 204 3.34 13.89 -12.49
C TRP A 204 4.11 14.54 -13.64
N TYR A 205 4.38 13.76 -14.68
CA TYR A 205 4.84 14.26 -15.97
C TYR A 205 4.41 13.32 -17.11
N ASN A 206 4.57 13.79 -18.34
CA ASN A 206 4.44 12.96 -19.54
C ASN A 206 5.79 12.80 -20.25
N HIS A 207 6.10 11.59 -20.68
CA HIS A 207 7.30 11.29 -21.47
C HIS A 207 7.03 10.16 -22.46
N ASN A 208 7.36 10.35 -23.75
CA ASN A 208 7.24 9.32 -24.80
C ASN A 208 5.89 8.57 -24.82
N SER A 209 4.79 9.34 -24.70
CA SER A 209 3.40 8.87 -24.64
C SER A 209 2.94 8.21 -23.34
N ASP A 210 3.82 8.15 -22.33
CA ASP A 210 3.46 7.68 -21.00
C ASP A 210 3.18 8.88 -20.09
N PHE A 211 2.22 8.70 -19.19
CA PHE A 211 1.99 9.52 -18.01
C PHE A 211 2.62 8.80 -16.81
N VAL A 212 3.35 9.54 -15.98
CA VAL A 212 4.01 9.03 -14.76
C VAL A 212 3.51 9.86 -13.59
N THR A 213 3.03 9.22 -12.53
CA THR A 213 2.62 9.86 -11.27
C THR A 213 3.34 9.21 -10.11
N TYR A 214 3.82 10.03 -9.17
CA TYR A 214 4.75 9.61 -8.13
C TYR A 214 4.81 10.65 -7.01
N ASP A 215 5.62 10.36 -5.99
CA ASP A 215 5.89 11.26 -4.88
C ASP A 215 7.30 11.86 -4.92
N ASP A 216 7.44 13.12 -4.54
CA ASP A 216 8.74 13.78 -4.36
C ASP A 216 8.64 14.80 -3.20
N THR A 217 9.66 15.62 -3.02
CA THR A 217 9.90 16.51 -1.89
C THR A 217 8.64 17.19 -1.35
N ASP A 218 7.82 17.85 -2.18
CA ASP A 218 6.62 18.56 -1.69
C ASP A 218 5.49 17.61 -1.26
N SER A 219 5.29 16.50 -1.97
CA SER A 219 4.25 15.53 -1.60
C SER A 219 4.65 14.70 -0.39
N TRP A 220 5.93 14.34 -0.27
CA TRP A 220 6.49 13.72 0.93
C TRP A 220 6.29 14.60 2.15
N LYS A 221 6.67 15.88 2.05
CA LYS A 221 6.44 16.86 3.11
C LYS A 221 4.97 16.94 3.50
N HIS A 222 4.08 17.09 2.53
CA HIS A 222 2.63 17.16 2.79
C HIS A 222 2.10 15.91 3.52
N LYS A 223 2.50 14.72 3.08
CA LYS A 223 2.05 13.45 3.67
C LYS A 223 2.63 13.20 5.06
N THR A 224 3.89 13.60 5.30
CA THR A 224 4.47 13.59 6.66
C THR A 224 3.73 14.55 7.59
N GLU A 225 3.40 15.76 7.12
CA GLU A 225 2.59 16.72 7.89
C GLU A 225 1.17 16.18 8.15
N MET A 226 0.56 15.50 7.17
CA MET A 226 -0.71 14.80 7.33
C MET A 226 -0.62 13.70 8.40
N ALA A 227 0.42 12.87 8.37
CA ALA A 227 0.65 11.83 9.38
C ALA A 227 0.68 12.42 10.79
N GLY A 228 1.41 13.53 10.97
CA GLY A 228 1.45 14.26 12.24
C GLY A 228 0.10 14.87 12.64
N LYS A 229 -0.62 15.48 11.70
CA LYS A 229 -1.93 16.10 11.95
C LYS A 229 -2.98 15.09 12.44
N TYR A 230 -2.96 13.87 11.92
CA TYR A 230 -3.90 12.81 12.28
C TYR A 230 -3.35 11.85 13.35
N CYS A 231 -2.23 12.20 13.98
CA CYS A 231 -1.61 11.43 15.05
C CYS A 231 -1.30 9.97 14.67
N PHE A 232 -0.83 9.73 13.45
CA PHE A 232 -0.30 8.42 13.07
C PHE A 232 0.88 8.03 13.97
N GLY A 233 1.04 6.73 14.24
CA GLY A 233 2.18 6.19 14.97
C GLY A 233 3.53 6.42 14.28
N GLY A 234 3.49 6.62 12.96
CA GLY A 234 4.64 6.96 12.16
C GLY A 234 4.34 6.91 10.66
N THR A 235 5.39 6.75 9.89
CA THR A 235 5.33 6.48 8.45
C THR A 235 6.15 5.23 8.15
N PHE A 236 5.78 4.46 7.13
CA PHE A 236 6.64 3.42 6.56
C PHE A 236 6.77 3.63 5.06
N VAL A 237 7.83 3.09 4.47
CA VAL A 237 8.14 3.28 3.04
C VAL A 237 8.14 1.92 2.36
N TRP A 238 7.47 1.85 1.20
CA TRP A 238 7.59 0.75 0.25
C TRP A 238 8.48 1.17 -0.93
#